data_AF-A0A917XUR9-F1
#
_entry.id   AF-A0A917XUR9-F1
#
_cell.length_a   1.000
_cell.length_b   1.000
_cell.length_c   1.000
_cell.angle_alpha   90.00
_cell.angle_beta   90.00
_cell.angle_gamma   90.00
#
_symmetry.space_group_name_H-M   'P 1'
#
loop_
_entity.id
_entity.type
_entity.pdbx_description
1 polymer ?
#
loop_
_entity_poly.entity_id
_entity_poly.type
_entity_poly.pdbx_seq_one_letter_code
_entity_poly.pdbx_strand_id
1 'polypeptide(L)'
;MEETYEKILREKRRFVIIAITFAFIFYFLLPVSLILFPDTMNRTSFIPGVTWAWVYAFLQIIMIWLLGWLYHLKAKKLDEQTEQMIQEE
;
A
#
# COMPACT_ATOMS: atom_id res chain seq x y z
N MET A 1 -19.34 -24.88 3.27
CA MET A 1 -19.29 -23.68 2.41
C MET A 1 -18.90 -22.45 3.20
N GLU A 2 -19.63 -22.06 4.26
CA GLU A 2 -19.33 -20.82 5.02
C GLU A 2 -17.91 -20.75 5.63
N GLU A 3 -17.38 -21.85 6.20
CA GLU A 3 -16.05 -21.84 6.81
C GLU A 3 -14.89 -21.58 5.82
N THR A 4 -15.03 -22.07 4.58
CA THR A 4 -14.00 -21.88 3.54
C THR A 4 -13.98 -20.43 3.07
N TYR A 5 -15.16 -19.83 2.87
CA TYR A 5 -15.30 -18.41 2.53
C TYR A 5 -14.75 -17.50 3.63
N GLU A 6 -15.07 -17.79 4.89
CA GLU A 6 -14.57 -17.06 6.05
C GLU A 6 -13.04 -17.09 6.16
N LYS A 7 -12.40 -18.25 5.90
CA LYS A 7 -10.94 -18.36 5.91
C LYS A 7 -10.29 -17.48 4.84
N ILE A 8 -10.85 -17.49 3.64
CA ILE A 8 -10.29 -16.73 2.52
C ILE A 8 -10.48 -15.21 2.74
N LEU A 9 -11.64 -14.79 3.27
CA LEU A 9 -11.89 -13.42 3.70
C LEU A 9 -10.92 -12.95 4.80
N ARG A 10 -10.56 -13.84 5.74
CA ARG A 10 -9.63 -13.55 6.83
C ARG A 10 -8.20 -13.31 6.32
N GLU A 11 -7.75 -14.09 5.34
CA GLU A 11 -6.46 -13.87 4.67
C GLU A 11 -6.44 -12.55 3.89
N LYS A 12 -7.54 -12.22 3.19
CA LYS A 12 -7.70 -10.94 2.48
C LYS A 12 -7.56 -9.77 3.44
N ARG A 13 -8.21 -9.86 4.60
CA ARG A 13 -8.19 -8.82 5.63
C ARG A 13 -6.80 -8.62 6.20
N ARG A 14 -6.04 -9.69 6.45
CA ARG A 14 -4.66 -9.59 6.97
C ARG A 14 -3.74 -8.87 5.99
N PHE A 15 -3.86 -9.16 4.70
CA PHE A 15 -3.06 -8.47 3.68
C PHE A 15 -3.37 -6.97 3.63
N VAL A 16 -4.66 -6.61 3.59
CA VAL A 16 -5.11 -5.20 3.58
C VAL A 16 -4.67 -4.49 4.85
N ILE A 17 -4.78 -5.14 6.02
CA ILE A 17 -4.31 -4.58 7.29
C ILE A 17 -2.80 -4.30 7.23
N ILE A 18 -1.98 -5.25 6.76
CA ILE A 18 -0.54 -5.05 6.62
C ILE A 18 -0.24 -3.87 5.68
N ALA A 19 -0.95 -3.78 4.56
CA ALA A 19 -0.78 -2.73 3.57
C ALA A 19 -1.15 -1.35 4.15
N ILE A 20 -2.29 -1.25 4.84
CA ILE A 20 -2.73 -0.02 5.52
C ILE A 20 -1.74 0.37 6.62
N THR A 21 -1.26 -0.59 7.42
CA THR A 21 -0.24 -0.33 8.45
C THR A 21 1.05 0.20 7.82
N PHE A 22 1.50 -0.39 6.70
CA PHE A 22 2.67 0.10 5.98
C PHE A 22 2.45 1.52 5.46
N ALA A 23 1.30 1.80 4.84
CA ALA A 23 0.95 3.14 4.37
C ALA A 23 0.90 4.16 5.52
N PHE A 24 0.37 3.78 6.68
CA PHE A 24 0.37 4.60 7.89
C PHE A 24 1.78 4.93 8.35
N ILE A 25 2.65 3.93 8.45
CA ILE A 25 4.06 4.13 8.83
C ILE A 25 4.73 5.08 7.84
N PHE A 26 4.55 4.86 6.54
CA PHE A 26 5.13 5.68 5.48
C PHE A 26 4.58 7.12 5.48
N TYR A 27 3.31 7.28 5.82
CA TYR A 27 2.67 8.58 5.98
C TYR A 27 3.26 9.35 7.14
N PHE A 28 3.43 8.72 8.31
CA PHE A 28 4.03 9.34 9.49
C PHE A 28 5.55 9.53 9.38
N LEU A 29 6.22 8.73 8.55
CA LEU A 29 7.65 8.89 8.31
C LEU A 29 7.98 10.26 7.67
N LEU A 30 7.09 10.79 6.83
CA LEU A 30 7.27 12.09 6.17
C LEU A 30 7.31 13.27 7.17
N PRO A 31 6.32 13.50 8.05
CA PRO A 31 6.40 14.54 9.07
C PRO A 31 7.53 14.28 10.06
N VAL A 32 7.80 13.02 10.43
CA VAL A 32 8.91 12.67 11.32
C VAL A 32 10.26 13.01 10.67
N SER A 33 10.44 12.74 9.38
CA SER A 33 11.67 13.09 8.67
C SER A 33 11.83 14.61 8.52
N LEU A 34 10.72 15.35 8.37
CA LEU A 34 10.73 16.82 8.33
C LEU A 34 11.20 17.41 9.67
N ILE A 35 10.77 16.80 10.78
CA ILE A 35 11.09 17.25 12.13
C ILE A 35 12.52 16.90 12.53
N LEU A 36 12.99 15.69 12.20
CA LEU A 36 14.33 15.20 12.59
C LEU A 36 15.44 15.72 11.67
N PHE A 37 15.16 15.92 10.38
CA PHE A 37 16.15 16.30 9.38
C PHE A 37 15.69 17.50 8.54
N PRO A 38 15.32 18.64 9.16
CA PRO A 38 14.86 19.82 8.44
C PRO A 38 15.90 20.33 7.45
N ASP A 39 17.19 20.36 7.82
CA ASP A 39 18.28 20.81 6.93
C ASP A 39 18.49 19.90 5.71
N THR A 40 18.31 18.59 5.88
CA THR A 40 18.46 17.63 4.77
C THR A 40 17.23 17.61 3.88
N MET A 41 16.03 17.79 4.46
CA MET A 41 14.79 17.89 3.69
C MET A 41 14.67 19.22 2.95
N ASN A 42 15.07 20.33 3.56
CA ASN A 42 14.99 21.66 2.96
C ASN A 42 16.18 21.97 2.02
N ARG A 43 17.19 21.08 2.00
CA ARG A 43 18.23 21.11 0.96
C ARG A 43 17.61 20.84 -0.41
N THR A 44 17.99 21.68 -1.36
CA THR A 44 17.69 21.50 -2.78
C THR A 44 18.18 20.13 -3.23
N SER A 45 17.28 19.33 -3.77
CA SER A 45 17.57 18.04 -4.38
C SER A 45 18.10 18.25 -5.82
N PHE A 46 18.01 17.23 -6.67
CA PHE A 46 18.50 17.24 -8.06
C PHE A 46 17.96 18.37 -8.94
N ILE A 47 16.86 19.03 -8.56
CA ILE A 47 16.22 20.11 -9.32
C ILE A 47 16.19 21.38 -8.43
N PRO A 48 16.60 22.56 -8.93
CA PRO A 48 16.48 23.82 -8.20
C PRO A 48 15.03 24.08 -7.78
N GLY A 49 14.78 24.22 -6.48
CA GLY A 49 13.43 24.44 -5.92
C GLY A 49 12.66 23.16 -5.52
N VAL A 50 13.18 21.97 -5.83
CA VAL A 50 12.60 20.70 -5.38
C VAL A 50 13.37 20.18 -4.17
N THR A 51 12.70 20.07 -3.04
CA THR A 51 13.24 19.54 -1.79
C THR A 51 13.16 18.01 -1.75
N TRP A 52 13.90 17.38 -0.84
CA TRP A 52 13.74 15.94 -0.59
C TRP A 52 12.32 15.58 -0.10
N ALA A 53 11.59 16.54 0.48
CA ALA A 53 10.17 16.40 0.80
C ALA A 53 9.31 16.07 -0.43
N TRP A 54 9.60 16.72 -1.55
CA TRP A 54 8.89 16.50 -2.81
C TRP A 54 9.16 15.10 -3.37
N VAL A 55 10.39 14.61 -3.28
CA VAL A 55 10.75 13.24 -3.67
C VAL A 55 9.96 12.23 -2.84
N TYR A 56 9.85 12.47 -1.53
CA TYR A 56 9.09 11.61 -0.63
C TYR A 56 7.58 11.63 -0.94
N ALA A 57 7.01 12.80 -1.20
CA ALA A 57 5.61 12.95 -1.61
C ALA A 57 5.33 12.22 -2.94
N PHE A 58 6.23 12.31 -3.91
CA PHE A 58 6.09 11.58 -5.18
C PHE A 58 6.16 10.06 -4.97
N LEU A 59 7.03 9.60 -4.08
CA LEU A 59 7.13 8.19 -3.71
C LEU A 59 5.84 7.67 -3.05
N GLN A 60 5.15 8.50 -2.27
CA GLN A 60 3.85 8.14 -1.68
C GLN A 60 2.78 7.85 -2.75
N ILE A 61 2.77 8.57 -3.88
CA ILE A 61 1.84 8.31 -4.98
C ILE A 61 2.08 6.92 -5.57
N ILE A 62 3.36 6.60 -5.86
CA ILE A 62 3.75 5.30 -6.40
C ILE A 62 3.39 4.18 -5.40
N MET A 63 3.63 4.40 -4.11
CA MET A 63 3.27 3.46 -3.05
C MET A 63 1.76 3.15 -3.06
N ILE A 64 0.91 4.18 -3.09
CA ILE A 64 -0.56 4.00 -3.09
C ILE A 64 -1.02 3.24 -4.33
N TRP A 65 -0.46 3.57 -5.50
CA TRP A 65 -0.75 2.87 -6.74
C TRP A 65 -0.36 1.39 -6.67
N LEU A 66 0.82 1.08 -6.13
CA LEU A 66 1.26 -0.30 -5.94
C LEU A 66 0.34 -1.07 -4.98
N LEU A 67 -0.07 -0.45 -3.86
CA LEU A 67 -1.05 -1.05 -2.95
C LEU A 67 -2.38 -1.34 -3.64
N GLY A 68 -2.90 -0.38 -4.41
CA GLY A 68 -4.15 -0.53 -5.16
C GLY A 68 -4.05 -1.63 -6.22
N TRP A 69 -2.95 -1.68 -6.97
CA TRP A 69 -2.69 -2.72 -7.95
C TRP A 69 -2.60 -4.11 -7.31
N LEU A 70 -1.86 -4.21 -6.21
CA LEU A 70 -1.69 -5.47 -5.48
C LEU A 70 -3.02 -5.95 -4.87
N TYR A 71 -3.84 -5.01 -4.36
CA TYR A 71 -5.22 -5.29 -3.96
C TYR A 71 -6.05 -5.85 -5.12
N HIS A 72 -6.02 -5.20 -6.29
CA HIS A 72 -6.77 -5.65 -7.48
C HIS A 72 -6.34 -7.04 -7.95
N LEU A 73 -5.04 -7.33 -7.98
CA LEU A 73 -4.51 -8.66 -8.32
C LEU A 73 -5.02 -9.74 -7.35
N LYS A 74 -5.03 -9.44 -6.05
CA LYS A 74 -5.49 -10.38 -5.02
C LYS A 74 -7.01 -10.57 -5.07
N ALA A 75 -7.77 -9.50 -5.34
CA ALA A 75 -9.22 -9.57 -5.53
C ALA A 75 -9.57 -10.42 -6.76
N LYS A 76 -8.85 -10.26 -7.87
CA LYS A 76 -9.05 -11.07 -9.07
C LYS A 76 -8.77 -12.55 -8.83
N LYS A 77 -7.68 -12.88 -8.11
CA LYS A 77 -7.37 -14.27 -7.74
C LYS A 77 -8.47 -14.91 -6.89
N LEU A 78 -9.17 -14.11 -6.08
CA LEU A 78 -10.26 -14.58 -5.25
C LEU A 78 -11.52 -14.90 -6.05
N ASP A 79 -11.88 -14.01 -6.98
CA ASP A 79 -13.02 -14.24 -7.86
C ASP A 79 -12.80 -15.53 -8.69
N GLU A 80 -11.58 -15.72 -9.21
CA GLU A 80 -11.22 -16.90 -10.01
C GLU A 80 -11.28 -18.21 -9.19
N GLN A 81 -10.89 -18.20 -7.92
CA GLN A 81 -11.04 -19.36 -7.03
C GLN A 81 -12.50 -19.65 -6.67
N THR A 82 -13.34 -18.61 -6.58
CA THR A 82 -14.76 -18.74 -6.27
C THR A 82 -15.51 -19.33 -7.46
N GLU A 83 -15.17 -18.91 -8.67
CA GLU A 83 -15.77 -19.38 -9.92
C GLU A 83 -15.44 -20.85 -10.20
N GLN A 84 -14.22 -21.31 -9.88
CA GLN A 84 -13.84 -22.72 -9.98
C GLN A 84 -14.62 -23.62 -9.03
N MET A 85 -14.92 -23.15 -7.81
CA MET A 85 -15.72 -23.91 -6.84
C MET A 85 -17.19 -24.03 -7.25
N ILE A 86 -17.72 -23.05 -8.00
CA ILE A 86 -19.12 -23.08 -8.50
C ILE A 86 -19.24 -23.99 -9.74
N GLN A 87 -18.16 -24.20 -10.50
CA GLN A 87 -18.15 -25.07 -11.69
C GLN A 87 -17.94 -26.56 -11.38
N GLU A 88 -17.46 -26.91 -10.18
CA GLU A 88 -17.31 -28.31 -9.75
C GLU A 88 -18.60 -28.91 -9.13
N GLU A 89 -19.69 -28.13 -9.01
CA GLU A 89 -21.05 -28.61 -8.67
C GLU A 89 -21.95 -28.81 -9.89
#